data_AF-A0A497EBJ7-F1
#
_entry.id   AF-A0A497EBJ7-F1
#
_cell.length_a   1.000
_cell.length_b   1.000
_cell.length_c   1.000
_cell.angle_alpha   90.00
_cell.angle_beta   90.00
_cell.angle_gamma   90.00
#
_symmetry.space_group_name_H-M   'P 1'
#
loop_
_entity.id
_entity.type
_entity.pdbx_description
1 polymer ?
#
loop_
_entity_poly.entity_id
_entity_poly.type
_entity_poly.pdbx_seq_one_letter_code
_entity_poly.pdbx_strand_id
1 'polypeptide(L)' 'MAKLSEKEKRAAARREWPVAVYQLGEEPGDDLSASTTAEERLGMMWELAQRAWLFCGKPIPDYKIKDAPGRVIRPQA' A
#
# COMPACT_ATOMS: atom_id res chain seq x y z
N MET A 1 23.75 -33.45 -12.24
CA MET A 1 23.02 -32.23 -11.84
C MET A 1 22.04 -31.91 -12.97
N ALA A 2 20.73 -32.10 -12.77
CA ALA A 2 19.74 -31.76 -13.80
C ALA A 2 19.68 -30.23 -13.98
N LYS A 3 19.66 -29.75 -15.22
CA LYS A 3 19.63 -28.32 -15.54
C LYS A 3 18.21 -27.80 -15.27
N LEU A 4 18.06 -26.83 -14.36
CA LEU A 4 16.77 -26.19 -14.07
C LEU A 4 16.16 -25.62 -15.35
N SER A 5 14.87 -25.87 -15.56
CA SER A 5 14.07 -25.25 -16.62
C SER A 5 13.95 -23.74 -16.41
N GLU A 6 13.65 -23.00 -17.47
CA GLU A 6 13.42 -21.55 -17.39
C GLU A 6 12.26 -21.17 -16.43
N LYS A 7 11.28 -22.05 -16.25
CA LYS A 7 10.21 -21.87 -15.26
C LYS A 7 10.76 -21.93 -13.83
N GLU A 8 11.61 -22.90 -13.55
CA GLU A 8 12.20 -23.09 -12.21
C GLU A 8 13.19 -21.97 -11.87
N LYS A 9 13.98 -21.49 -12.84
CA LYS A 9 14.84 -20.31 -12.65
C LYS A 9 14.03 -19.06 -12.29
N ARG A 10 12.93 -18.80 -13.00
CA ARG A 10 12.03 -17.67 -12.69
C ARG A 10 11.29 -17.84 -11.36
N ALA A 11 11.03 -19.07 -10.92
CA ALA A 11 10.44 -19.34 -9.63
C ALA A 11 11.47 -19.09 -8.50
N ALA A 12 12.71 -19.55 -8.67
CA ALA A 12 13.80 -19.32 -7.73
C ALA A 12 14.09 -17.82 -7.54
N ALA A 13 14.19 -17.05 -8.63
CA ALA A 13 14.43 -15.59 -8.57
C ALA A 13 13.32 -14.81 -7.84
N ARG A 14 12.08 -15.31 -7.85
CA ARG A 14 10.94 -14.68 -7.16
C ARG A 14 10.84 -15.04 -5.69
N ARG A 15 11.59 -16.03 -5.20
CA ARG A 15 11.58 -16.40 -3.77
C ARG A 15 12.15 -15.30 -2.87
N GLU A 16 12.97 -14.41 -3.41
CA GLU A 16 13.59 -13.30 -2.69
C GLU A 16 12.73 -12.03 -2.67
N TRP A 17 11.58 -12.04 -3.36
CA TRP A 17 10.74 -10.85 -3.40
C TRP A 17 10.05 -10.64 -2.04
N PRO A 18 9.92 -9.39 -1.57
CA PRO A 18 9.25 -9.07 -0.31
C PRO A 18 7.72 -9.08 -0.48
N VAL A 19 7.18 -10.08 -1.18
CA VAL A 19 5.75 -10.22 -1.47
C VAL A 19 5.29 -11.64 -1.16
N ALA A 20 4.12 -11.78 -0.55
CA ALA A 20 3.48 -13.05 -0.27
C ALA A 20 2.29 -13.26 -1.23
N VAL A 21 2.05 -14.51 -1.62
CA VAL A 21 0.90 -14.91 -2.42
C VAL A 21 -0.08 -15.63 -1.50
N TYR A 22 -1.31 -15.14 -1.46
CA TYR A 22 -2.40 -15.73 -0.69
C TYR A 22 -3.46 -16.27 -1.65
N GLN A 23 -4.27 -17.22 -1.20
CA GLN A 23 -5.50 -17.58 -1.91
C GLN A 23 -6.52 -16.47 -1.76
N LEU A 24 -7.42 -16.34 -2.72
CA LEU A 24 -8.48 -15.35 -2.69
C LEU A 24 -9.37 -15.56 -1.45
N GLY A 25 -9.39 -14.58 -0.55
CA GLY A 25 -10.12 -14.63 0.74
C GLY A 25 -9.28 -15.08 1.93
N GLU A 26 -8.02 -15.49 1.73
CA GLU A 26 -7.06 -15.81 2.80
C GLU A 26 -5.99 -14.73 2.95
N GLU A 27 -6.12 -13.60 2.25
CA GLU A 27 -5.23 -12.46 2.44
C GLU A 27 -5.31 -11.99 3.91
N PRO A 28 -4.17 -11.65 4.55
CA PRO A 28 -4.22 -10.91 5.79
C PRO A 28 -5.02 -9.63 5.56
N GLY A 29 -5.86 -9.26 6.52
CA GLY A 29 -6.66 -8.05 6.41
C GLY A 29 -5.77 -6.82 6.18
N ASP A 30 -6.26 -5.88 5.37
CA ASP A 30 -5.56 -4.62 5.07
C ASP A 30 -5.39 -3.69 6.29
N ASP A 31 -5.94 -4.08 7.43
CA ASP A 31 -5.81 -3.34 8.66
C ASP A 31 -4.45 -3.56 9.32
N LEU A 32 -3.52 -2.67 9.01
CA LEU A 32 -2.21 -2.60 9.63
C LEU A 32 -2.24 -1.96 11.03
N SER A 33 -3.42 -1.60 11.57
CA SER A 33 -3.52 -0.88 12.85
C SER A 33 -2.94 -1.63 14.06
N ALA A 34 -2.88 -2.96 13.98
CA ALA A 34 -2.30 -3.80 15.04
C ALA A 34 -0.75 -3.74 15.10
N SER A 35 -0.09 -3.40 14.00
CA SER A 35 1.38 -3.44 13.87
C SER A 35 2.01 -2.09 13.52
N THR A 36 1.20 -1.06 13.28
CA THR A 36 1.66 0.29 12.92
C THR A 36 0.89 1.35 13.71
N THR A 37 1.57 2.46 13.97
CA THR A 37 0.98 3.71 14.44
C THR A 37 0.29 4.45 13.30
N ALA A 38 -0.58 5.40 13.63
CA ALA A 38 -1.23 6.24 12.62
C ALA A 38 -0.21 7.08 11.82
N GLU A 39 0.87 7.55 12.47
CA GLU A 39 1.92 8.33 11.82
C GLU A 39 2.72 7.49 10.82
N GLU A 40 3.07 6.24 11.18
CA GLU A 40 3.75 5.32 10.25
C GLU A 40 2.91 5.05 9.01
N ARG A 41 1.60 4.81 9.15
CA ARG A 41 0.70 4.60 8.00
C ARG A 41 0.60 5.84 7.11
N LEU A 42 0.53 7.03 7.70
CA LEU A 42 0.53 8.29 6.96
C LEU A 42 1.86 8.46 6.20
N GLY A 43 2.98 8.18 6.84
CA GLY A 43 4.31 8.22 6.22
C GLY A 43 4.44 7.28 5.03
N MET A 44 4.00 6.03 5.17
CA MET A 44 4.01 5.03 4.09
C MET A 44 3.22 5.50 2.86
N MET A 45 2.04 6.10 3.08
CA MET A 45 1.17 6.55 1.99
C MET A 45 1.56 7.90 1.39
N TRP A 46 2.27 8.76 2.13
CA TRP A 46 2.51 10.14 1.72
C TRP A 46 3.31 10.27 0.43
N GLU A 47 4.39 9.49 0.26
CA GLU A 47 5.16 9.51 -0.98
C GLU A 47 4.33 9.08 -2.19
N LEU A 48 3.47 8.07 -2.02
CA LEU A 48 2.59 7.58 -3.08
C LEU A 48 1.57 8.64 -3.48
N ALA A 49 0.98 9.32 -2.49
CA ALA A 49 0.04 10.41 -2.72
C ALA A 49 0.69 11.55 -3.53
N GLN A 50 1.88 12.02 -3.13
CA GLN A 50 2.61 13.07 -3.84
C GLN A 50 2.88 12.69 -5.30
N ARG A 51 3.34 11.47 -5.55
CA ARG A 51 3.59 10.97 -6.91
C ARG A 51 2.31 10.88 -7.74
N ALA A 52 1.21 10.42 -7.15
CA ALA A 52 -0.07 10.33 -7.85
C ALA A 52 -0.58 11.70 -8.31
N TRP A 53 -0.52 12.72 -7.44
CA TRP A 53 -0.88 14.10 -7.79
C TRP A 53 -0.01 14.66 -8.92
N LEU A 54 1.32 14.46 -8.81
CA LEU A 54 2.27 14.85 -9.84
C LEU A 54 1.97 14.18 -11.19
N PHE A 55 1.72 12.86 -11.21
CA PHE A 55 1.38 12.14 -12.44
C PHE A 55 0.06 12.59 -13.07
N CYS A 56 -0.90 12.99 -12.24
CA CYS A 56 -2.15 13.57 -12.73
C CYS A 56 -2.01 15.02 -13.22
N GLY A 57 -0.82 15.62 -13.11
CA GLY A 57 -0.58 17.03 -13.44
C GLY A 57 -1.37 17.99 -12.55
N LYS A 58 -1.76 17.56 -11.35
CA LYS A 58 -2.56 18.35 -10.41
C LYS A 58 -1.71 18.71 -9.18
N PRO A 59 -1.84 19.93 -8.63
CA PRO A 59 -1.16 20.27 -7.39
C PRO A 59 -1.75 19.49 -6.21
N ILE A 60 -0.95 19.31 -5.16
CA ILE A 60 -1.47 18.83 -3.88
C ILE A 60 -2.50 19.84 -3.37
N PRO A 61 -3.69 19.42 -2.93
CA PRO A 61 -4.71 20.35 -2.47
C PRO A 61 -4.28 21.15 -1.23
N ASP A 62 -4.62 22.43 -1.23
CA ASP A 62 -4.36 23.40 -0.15
C ASP A 62 -5.63 23.85 0.59
N TYR A 63 -6.76 23.16 0.35
CA TYR A 63 -8.02 23.47 1.01
C TYR A 63 -7.91 23.29 2.53
N LYS A 64 -8.73 24.03 3.27
CA LYS A 64 -8.90 23.77 4.71
C LYS A 64 -9.65 22.46 4.90
N ILE A 65 -9.39 21.75 5.99
CA ILE A 65 -10.07 20.48 6.31
C ILE A 65 -11.61 20.57 6.21
N LYS A 66 -12.20 21.71 6.61
CA LYS A 66 -13.65 21.94 6.54
C LYS A 66 -14.21 21.99 5.11
N ASP A 67 -13.36 22.26 4.13
CA ASP A 67 -13.71 22.40 2.71
C ASP A 67 -13.28 21.15 1.92
N ALA A 68 -12.75 20.12 2.60
CA ALA A 68 -12.36 18.87 1.98
C ALA A 68 -13.58 18.13 1.40
N PRO A 69 -13.45 17.42 0.27
CA PRO A 69 -14.56 16.68 -0.37
C PRO A 69 -15.02 15.43 0.41
N GLY A 70 -14.43 15.17 1.58
CA GLY A 70 -14.77 14.08 2.48
C GLY A 70 -15.06 14.59 3.89
N ARG A 71 -15.81 13.79 4.66
CA ARG A 71 -16.15 14.11 6.05
C ARG A 71 -15.59 13.06 7.00
N VAL A 72 -14.86 13.50 8.02
CA VAL A 72 -14.40 12.62 9.10
C VAL A 72 -15.57 12.35 10.05
N ILE A 73 -15.97 11.10 10.17
CA ILE A 73 -16.94 10.65 11.18
C ILE A 73 -16.14 10.09 12.35
N ARG A 74 -16.35 10.63 13.54
CA ARG A 74 -15.78 10.09 14.78
C ARG A 74 -16.88 9.35 15.52
N PRO A 75 -16.68 8.07 15.91
CA PRO A 75 -17.60 7.39 16.82
C PRO A 75 -17.73 8.19 18.11
N GLN A 76 -18.94 8.29 18.66
CA GLN A 76 -19.10 8.76 20.04
C GLN A 76 -18.48 7.72 20.98
N ALA A 77 -17.72 8.21 21.96
CA ALA A 77 -17.14 7.40 23.02
C ALA A 77 -18.21 6.83 23.95
#